data_AF-A0A9D2SQK9-F1
#
_entry.id   AF-A0A9D2SQK9-F1
#
_cell.length_a   1.000
_cell.length_b   1.000
_cell.length_c   1.000
_cell.angle_alpha   90.00
_cell.angle_beta   90.00
_cell.angle_gamma   90.00
#
_symmetry.space_group_name_H-M   'P 1'
#
loop_
_entity.id
_entity.type
_entity.pdbx_description
1 polymer ?
#
loop_
_entity_poly.entity_id
_entity_poly.type
_entity_poly.pdbx_seq_one_letter_code
_entity_poly.pdbx_strand_id
1 'polypeptide(L)'
;MKNKGIFIGVCAADVLMLAGCIYLYANQDRTAPVISFSENEIIYTDGMEAQELLNGVSAYDEQDGDVSYSLLVEKVSRTAEGQAVVTYAAKDASNNVAKSSRILPAEETE
;
A
#
# COMPACT_ATOMS: atom_id res chain seq x y z
N MET A 1 -22.07 -34.94 38.77
CA MET A 1 -22.90 -33.82 38.24
C MET A 1 -22.18 -32.47 38.20
N LYS A 2 -21.19 -32.19 39.09
CA LYS A 2 -20.39 -30.94 39.09
C LYS A 2 -19.62 -30.65 37.80
N ASN A 3 -19.21 -31.69 37.08
CA ASN A 3 -18.35 -31.61 35.89
C ASN A 3 -19.10 -31.12 34.64
N LYS A 4 -20.43 -31.35 34.59
CA LYS A 4 -21.27 -30.96 33.45
C LYS A 4 -21.44 -29.43 33.36
N GLY A 5 -21.58 -28.75 34.50
CA GLY A 5 -21.65 -27.29 34.55
C GLY A 5 -20.32 -26.63 34.15
N ILE A 6 -19.20 -27.22 34.56
CA ILE A 6 -17.85 -26.79 34.15
C ILE A 6 -17.69 -26.94 32.63
N PHE A 7 -18.08 -28.10 32.07
CA PHE A 7 -18.00 -28.35 30.63
C PHE A 7 -18.84 -27.34 29.82
N ILE A 8 -20.09 -27.08 30.23
CA ILE A 8 -20.95 -26.09 29.56
C ILE A 8 -20.34 -24.69 29.65
N GLY A 9 -19.77 -24.32 30.80
CA GLY A 9 -19.10 -23.03 30.99
C GLY A 9 -17.90 -22.86 30.06
N VAL A 10 -17.08 -23.90 29.90
CA VAL A 10 -15.94 -23.89 28.96
C VAL A 10 -16.42 -23.76 27.52
N CYS A 11 -17.42 -24.55 27.10
CA CYS A 11 -17.96 -24.43 25.74
C CYS A 11 -18.56 -23.04 25.46
N ALA A 12 -19.23 -22.43 26.43
CA ALA A 12 -19.75 -21.07 26.28
C ALA A 12 -18.62 -20.04 26.15
N ALA A 13 -17.56 -20.16 26.94
CA ALA A 13 -16.38 -19.30 26.85
C ALA A 13 -15.67 -19.46 25.50
N ASP A 14 -15.51 -20.69 25.00
CA ASP A 14 -14.89 -20.98 23.70
C ASP A 14 -15.71 -20.37 22.55
N VAL A 15 -17.04 -20.50 22.59
CA VAL A 15 -17.91 -19.90 21.57
C VAL A 15 -17.81 -18.37 21.59
N LEU A 16 -17.77 -17.75 22.77
CA LEU A 16 -17.59 -16.30 22.90
C LEU A 16 -16.21 -15.85 22.38
N MET A 17 -15.16 -16.60 22.70
CA MET A 17 -13.80 -16.33 22.23
C MET A 17 -13.73 -16.46 20.69
N LEU A 18 -14.29 -17.52 20.13
CA LEU A 18 -14.35 -17.73 18.68
C LEU A 18 -15.13 -16.62 17.98
N ALA A 19 -16.27 -16.21 18.51
CA ALA A 19 -17.05 -15.09 17.97
C ALA A 19 -16.25 -13.78 18.00
N GLY A 20 -15.52 -13.53 19.10
CA GLY A 20 -14.60 -12.39 19.20
C GLY A 20 -13.49 -12.43 18.15
N CYS A 21 -12.85 -13.58 17.95
CA CYS A 21 -11.85 -13.77 16.90
C CYS A 21 -12.41 -13.52 15.50
N ILE A 22 -13.60 -14.05 15.19
CA ILE A 22 -14.28 -13.85 13.90
C ILE A 22 -14.59 -12.36 13.69
N TYR A 23 -15.09 -11.67 14.71
CA TYR A 23 -15.38 -10.23 14.63
C TYR A 23 -14.12 -9.41 14.35
N LEU A 24 -13.03 -9.67 15.08
CA LEU A 24 -11.75 -8.99 14.84
C LEU A 24 -11.19 -9.29 13.45
N TYR A 25 -11.31 -10.52 12.98
CA TYR A 25 -10.85 -10.92 11.66
C TYR A 25 -11.63 -10.24 10.53
N ALA A 26 -12.97 -10.16 10.66
CA ALA A 26 -13.83 -9.56 9.65
C ALA A 26 -13.64 -8.04 9.49
N ASN A 27 -13.18 -7.37 10.55
CA ASN A 27 -12.94 -5.91 10.56
C ASN A 27 -11.50 -5.53 10.18
N GLN A 28 -10.63 -6.48 9.81
CA GLN A 28 -9.31 -6.14 9.32
C GLN A 28 -9.38 -5.63 7.89
N ASP A 29 -8.82 -4.45 7.66
CA ASP A 29 -8.59 -3.96 6.31
C ASP A 29 -7.53 -4.79 5.59
N ARG A 30 -7.81 -5.11 4.34
CA ARG A 30 -6.95 -5.88 3.44
C ARG A 30 -6.91 -5.27 2.03
N THR A 31 -7.50 -4.09 1.86
CA THR A 31 -7.52 -3.36 0.60
C THR A 31 -6.23 -2.57 0.51
N ALA A 32 -5.53 -2.66 -0.61
CA ALA A 32 -4.32 -1.87 -0.83
C ALA A 32 -4.70 -0.52 -1.48
N PRO A 33 -3.92 0.54 -1.23
CA PRO A 33 -4.17 1.84 -1.84
C PRO A 33 -3.99 1.80 -3.37
N VAL A 34 -4.60 2.74 -4.07
CA VAL A 34 -4.43 2.92 -5.51
C VAL A 34 -3.52 4.12 -5.76
N ILE A 35 -2.39 3.88 -6.44
CA ILE A 35 -1.46 4.94 -6.87
C ILE A 35 -1.93 5.48 -8.23
N SER A 36 -2.06 6.79 -8.32
CA SER A 36 -2.48 7.53 -9.51
C SER A 36 -1.42 8.55 -9.92
N PHE A 37 -1.35 8.84 -11.21
CA PHE A 37 -0.39 9.78 -11.79
C PHE A 37 -1.17 10.90 -12.49
N SER A 38 -0.76 12.15 -12.27
CA SER A 38 -1.23 13.30 -13.03
C SER A 38 -0.73 13.22 -14.48
N GLU A 39 -1.47 13.82 -15.42
CA GLU A 39 -1.09 13.90 -16.83
C GLU A 39 0.14 14.80 -17.12
N ASN A 40 0.71 15.44 -16.09
CA ASN A 40 1.90 16.27 -16.25
C ASN A 40 3.10 15.41 -16.69
N GLU A 41 3.72 15.81 -17.79
CA GLU A 41 4.92 15.18 -18.32
C GLU A 41 6.14 15.59 -17.48
N ILE A 42 6.81 14.60 -16.87
CA ILE A 42 8.06 14.78 -16.15
C ILE A 42 9.17 14.15 -16.98
N ILE A 43 10.18 14.95 -17.31
CA ILE A 43 11.40 14.45 -17.96
C ILE A 43 12.38 14.08 -16.85
N TYR A 44 12.89 12.86 -16.90
CA TYR A 44 13.85 12.35 -15.95
C TYR A 44 15.26 12.85 -16.29
N THR A 45 15.97 13.35 -15.27
CA THR A 45 17.39 13.72 -15.35
C THR A 45 18.14 12.98 -14.26
N ASP A 46 19.38 12.57 -14.56
CA ASP A 46 20.24 11.93 -13.57
C ASP A 46 20.55 12.87 -12.41
N GLY A 47 20.30 12.39 -11.19
CA GLY A 47 20.44 13.18 -9.97
C GLY A 47 19.15 13.87 -9.51
N MET A 48 18.02 13.66 -10.19
CA MET A 48 16.71 14.10 -9.71
C MET A 48 16.38 13.44 -8.36
N GLU A 49 15.92 14.25 -7.41
CA GLU A 49 15.60 13.78 -6.06
C GLU A 49 14.28 13.02 -6.03
N ALA A 50 14.12 12.12 -5.05
CA ALA A 50 12.91 11.31 -4.92
C ALA A 50 11.64 12.17 -4.78
N GLN A 51 11.74 13.32 -4.11
CA GLN A 51 10.62 14.26 -3.94
C GLN A 51 10.16 14.86 -5.27
N GLU A 52 11.08 15.10 -6.21
CA GLU A 52 10.75 15.62 -7.54
C GLU A 52 10.01 14.56 -8.37
N LEU A 53 10.40 13.30 -8.24
CA LEU A 53 9.73 12.17 -8.90
C LEU A 53 8.33 11.90 -8.35
N LEU A 54 8.06 12.30 -7.11
CA LEU A 54 6.74 12.21 -6.47
C LEU A 54 5.79 13.33 -6.89
N ASN A 55 6.26 14.34 -7.62
CA ASN A 55 5.38 15.39 -8.13
C ASN A 55 4.32 14.79 -9.06
N GLY A 56 3.06 15.13 -8.79
CA GLY A 56 1.93 14.61 -9.55
C GLY A 56 1.61 13.13 -9.28
N VAL A 57 2.15 12.54 -8.21
CA VAL A 57 1.81 11.18 -7.78
C VAL A 57 0.93 11.27 -6.53
N SER A 58 -0.21 10.59 -6.55
CA SER A 58 -1.13 10.52 -5.41
C SER A 58 -1.49 9.08 -5.09
N ALA A 59 -1.86 8.79 -3.84
CA ALA A 59 -2.31 7.47 -3.41
C ALA A 59 -3.59 7.60 -2.60
N TYR A 60 -4.62 6.83 -2.98
CA TYR A 60 -5.91 6.83 -2.30
C TYR A 60 -6.30 5.40 -1.92
N ASP A 61 -6.67 5.21 -0.66
CA ASP A 61 -7.24 3.97 -0.15
C ASP A 61 -8.75 4.11 0.09
N GLU A 62 -9.51 3.04 -0.12
CA GLU A 62 -10.96 3.07 0.04
C GLU A 62 -11.41 3.30 1.50
N GLN A 63 -10.66 2.78 2.46
CA GLN A 63 -10.98 2.85 3.89
C GLN A 63 -10.29 4.03 4.59
N ASP A 64 -9.03 4.31 4.24
CA ASP A 64 -8.24 5.38 4.87
C ASP A 64 -8.31 6.74 4.15
N GLY A 65 -8.78 6.77 2.90
CA GLY A 65 -8.83 7.98 2.09
C GLY A 65 -7.47 8.34 1.50
N ASP A 66 -7.07 9.62 1.56
CA ASP A 66 -5.79 10.07 1.00
C ASP A 66 -4.60 9.58 1.85
N VAL A 67 -3.80 8.69 1.27
CA VAL A 67 -2.59 8.13 1.89
C VAL A 67 -1.32 8.56 1.15
N SER A 68 -1.38 9.65 0.39
CA SER A 68 -0.25 10.17 -0.39
C SER A 68 0.98 10.53 0.46
N TYR A 69 0.80 10.77 1.76
CA TYR A 69 1.89 10.99 2.71
C TYR A 69 2.83 9.77 2.86
N SER A 70 2.36 8.58 2.49
CA SER A 70 3.11 7.32 2.56
C SER A 70 3.91 7.01 1.29
N LEU A 71 3.74 7.82 0.24
CA LEU A 71 4.37 7.58 -1.05
C LEU A 71 5.89 7.66 -0.96
N LEU A 72 6.55 6.72 -1.62
CA LEU A 72 8.00 6.69 -1.78
C LEU A 72 8.39 6.19 -3.17
N VAL A 73 9.58 6.58 -3.60
CA VAL A 73 10.24 5.99 -4.77
C VAL A 73 11.00 4.76 -4.30
N GLU A 74 10.56 3.58 -4.72
CA GLU A 74 11.20 2.31 -4.36
C GLU A 74 12.45 2.07 -5.21
N LYS A 75 12.35 2.35 -6.51
CA LYS A 75 13.41 2.05 -7.47
C LYS A 75 13.32 2.97 -8.68
N VAL A 76 14.49 3.37 -9.18
CA VAL A 76 14.67 3.94 -10.52
C VAL A 76 15.57 3.00 -11.31
N SER A 77 15.18 2.67 -12.53
CA SER A 77 15.97 1.86 -13.46
C SER A 77 15.87 2.39 -14.87
N ARG A 78 16.73 1.93 -15.78
CA ARG A 78 16.68 2.34 -17.18
C ARG A 78 16.18 1.24 -18.09
N THR A 79 15.41 1.61 -19.11
CA THR A 79 15.06 0.72 -20.23
C THR A 79 16.25 0.59 -21.18
N ALA A 80 16.17 -0.35 -22.12
CA ALA A 80 17.18 -0.47 -23.19
C ALA A 80 17.23 0.77 -24.10
N GLU A 81 16.14 1.54 -24.14
CA GLU A 81 15.96 2.76 -24.94
C GLU A 81 16.39 4.02 -24.18
N GLY A 82 16.99 3.88 -22.99
CA GLY A 82 17.48 5.00 -22.18
C GLY A 82 16.43 5.68 -21.29
N GLN A 83 15.15 5.33 -21.41
CA GLN A 83 14.08 5.88 -20.56
C GLN A 83 14.19 5.42 -19.11
N ALA A 84 13.66 6.22 -18.19
CA ALA A 84 13.65 5.88 -16.76
C ALA A 84 12.34 5.17 -16.38
N VAL A 85 12.45 4.00 -15.75
CA VAL A 85 11.34 3.31 -15.08
C VAL A 85 11.41 3.61 -13.61
N VAL A 86 10.41 4.36 -13.11
CA VAL A 86 10.31 4.72 -11.70
C VAL A 86 9.20 3.89 -11.06
N THR A 87 9.54 3.13 -10.03
CA THR A 87 8.61 2.33 -9.22
C THR A 87 8.30 3.08 -7.94
N TYR A 88 7.02 3.30 -7.70
CA TYR A 88 6.45 3.95 -6.53
C TYR A 88 5.80 2.91 -5.64
N ALA A 89 5.85 3.15 -4.33
CA ALA A 89 5.09 2.39 -3.35
C ALA A 89 4.32 3.33 -2.43
N ALA A 90 3.14 2.90 -1.99
CA ALA A 90 2.33 3.57 -0.98
C ALA A 90 1.82 2.53 0.01
N LYS A 91 1.56 2.96 1.25
CA LYS A 91 1.08 2.11 2.33
C LYS A 91 -0.04 2.80 3.10
N ASP A 92 -1.11 2.07 3.37
CA ASP A 92 -2.23 2.54 4.18
C ASP A 92 -1.94 2.41 5.71
N ALA A 93 -2.92 2.74 6.55
CA ALA A 93 -2.80 2.62 8.01
C ALA A 93 -2.77 1.16 8.48
N SER A 94 -3.39 0.26 7.73
CA SER A 94 -3.45 -1.18 7.99
C SER A 94 -2.21 -1.96 7.50
N ASN A 95 -1.25 -1.26 6.89
CA ASN A 95 -0.03 -1.78 6.29
C ASN A 95 -0.22 -2.58 4.99
N ASN A 96 -1.34 -2.42 4.30
CA ASN A 96 -1.46 -2.88 2.92
C ASN A 96 -0.60 -1.98 2.02
N VAL A 97 0.14 -2.61 1.11
CA VAL A 97 1.11 -1.93 0.25
C VAL A 97 0.70 -2.07 -1.20
N ALA A 98 0.72 -0.95 -1.91
CA ALA A 98 0.57 -0.93 -3.36
C ALA A 98 1.85 -0.48 -4.04
N LYS A 99 2.06 -0.98 -5.25
CA LYS A 99 3.19 -0.60 -6.10
C LYS A 99 2.69 -0.28 -7.49
N SER A 100 3.23 0.78 -8.08
CA SER A 100 2.94 1.17 -9.44
C SER A 100 4.20 1.73 -10.09
N SER A 101 4.34 1.58 -11.40
CA SER A 101 5.50 2.09 -12.13
C SER A 101 5.05 2.95 -13.30
N ARG A 102 5.82 3.99 -13.60
CA ARG A 102 5.67 4.76 -14.84
C ARG A 102 7.00 4.90 -15.55
N ILE A 103 6.94 4.98 -16.87
CA ILE A 103 8.09 5.24 -17.72
C ILE A 103 8.14 6.75 -17.94
N LEU A 104 9.28 7.35 -17.64
CA LEU A 104 9.56 8.76 -17.89
C LEU A 104 10.58 8.86 -19.03
N PRO A 105 10.37 9.76 -20.02
CA PRO A 105 11.41 10.10 -20.96
C PRO A 105 12.61 10.63 -20.18
N ALA A 106 13.82 10.21 -20.55
CA ALA A 106 15.06 10.71 -19.96
C ALA A 106 15.71 11.70 -20.93
N GLU A 107 16.37 12.74 -20.42
CA GLU A 107 17.25 13.54 -21.27
C GLU A 107 18.41 12.65 -21.77
N GLU A 108 18.71 12.71 -23.07
CA GLU A 108 19.91 12.08 -23.62
C GLU A 108 21.13 12.81 -23.03
N THR A 109 21.88 12.14 -22.16
CA THR A 109 23.23 12.59 -21.79
C THR A 109 24.16 12.37 -22.97
N GLU A 110 24.56 13.45 -23.65
CA GLU A 110 25.66 13.47 -24.64
C GLU A 110 27.01 13.03 -24.03
#